data_AF-A0A382Q0K7-F1
#
_entry.id   AF-A0A382Q0K7-F1
#
_cell.length_a   1.000
_cell.length_b   1.000
_cell.length_c   1.000
_cell.angle_alpha   90.00
_cell.angle_beta   90.00
_cell.angle_gamma   90.00
#
_symmetry.space_group_name_H-M   'P 1'
#
loop_
_entity.id
_entity.type
_entity.pdbx_description
1 polymer ?
#
loop_
_entity_poly.entity_id
_entity_poly.type
_entity_poly.pdbx_seq_one_letter_code
_entity_poly.pdbx_strand_id
1 'polypeptide(L)'
;VRISGRIFLAAILTGLFTGLLVALAEEFFSRDGVFGGAEALATFVPLPLLAALLVSIGLRRRRLALRMTGVAYLTLAIPLLGIGMGGANVLQQMLGGAIGGGFWGLLFAIRLSRAG
;
A
#
# COMPACT_ATOMS: atom_id res chain seq x y z
N VAL A 1 6.23 22.84 -10.45
CA VAL A 1 5.52 21.62 -9.99
C VAL A 1 4.79 21.94 -8.69
N ARG A 2 3.50 21.59 -8.55
CA ARG A 2 2.78 21.71 -7.26
C ARG A 2 2.38 20.31 -6.80
N ILE A 3 2.81 19.93 -5.59
CA ILE A 3 2.44 18.65 -4.97
C ILE A 3 1.22 18.88 -4.09
N SER A 4 0.17 18.10 -4.30
CA SER A 4 -0.98 18.15 -3.40
C SER A 4 -0.65 17.37 -2.12
N GLY A 5 -0.33 18.09 -1.03
CA GLY A 5 -0.02 17.47 0.26
C GLY A 5 -1.11 16.51 0.77
N ARG A 6 -2.39 16.77 0.45
CA ARG A 6 -3.50 15.86 0.79
C ARG A 6 -3.47 14.54 0.02
N ILE A 7 -3.08 14.55 -1.25
CA ILE A 7 -2.98 13.33 -2.07
C ILE A 7 -1.72 12.56 -1.64
N PHE A 8 -0.64 13.27 -1.36
CA PHE A 8 0.60 12.66 -0.88
C PHE A 8 0.42 12.00 0.48
N LEU A 9 -0.26 12.67 1.43
CA LEU A 9 -0.61 12.08 2.72
C LEU A 9 -1.51 10.86 2.57
N ALA A 10 -2.53 10.92 1.69
CA ALA A 10 -3.37 9.77 1.40
C ALA A 10 -2.56 8.58 0.91
N ALA A 11 -1.58 8.82 0.02
CA ALA A 11 -0.74 7.76 -0.53
C ALA A 11 0.19 7.13 0.51
N ILE A 12 0.81 7.93 1.39
CA ILE A 12 1.61 7.43 2.52
C ILE A 12 0.74 6.57 3.44
N LEU A 13 -0.45 7.05 3.81
CA LEU A 13 -1.38 6.30 4.65
C LEU A 13 -1.81 4.99 3.97
N THR A 14 -2.11 5.01 2.66
CA THR A 14 -2.44 3.81 1.90
C THR A 14 -1.29 2.81 1.92
N GLY A 15 -0.06 3.27 1.72
CA GLY A 15 1.11 2.40 1.78
C GLY A 15 1.34 1.81 3.18
N LEU A 16 1.20 2.62 4.23
CA LEU A 16 1.32 2.17 5.62
C LEU A 16 0.26 1.11 5.98
N PHE A 17 -1.02 1.35 5.62
CA PHE A 17 -2.08 0.35 5.83
C PHE A 17 -1.86 -0.91 5.00
N THR A 18 -1.33 -0.79 3.79
CA THR A 18 -0.98 -1.96 2.96
C THR A 18 0.10 -2.79 3.65
N GLY A 19 1.19 -2.16 4.11
CA GLY A 19 2.26 -2.85 4.84
C GLY A 19 1.77 -3.50 6.15
N LEU A 20 0.91 -2.81 6.91
CA LEU A 20 0.31 -3.37 8.12
C LEU A 20 -0.56 -4.60 7.83
N LEU A 21 -1.47 -4.50 6.87
CA LEU A 21 -2.39 -5.58 6.54
C LEU A 21 -1.67 -6.82 6.02
N VAL A 22 -0.63 -6.62 5.20
CA VAL A 22 0.21 -7.70 4.69
C VAL A 22 0.98 -8.35 5.84
N ALA A 23 1.60 -7.57 6.72
CA ALA A 23 2.33 -8.12 7.86
C ALA A 23 1.42 -8.89 8.84
N LEU A 24 0.21 -8.38 9.10
CA LEU A 24 -0.76 -9.09 9.92
C LEU A 24 -1.22 -10.39 9.24
N ALA A 25 -1.43 -10.37 7.92
CA ALA A 25 -1.76 -11.59 7.20
C ALA A 25 -0.62 -12.61 7.28
N GLU A 26 0.63 -12.19 7.12
CA GLU A 26 1.79 -13.08 7.30
C GLU A 26 1.85 -13.62 8.75
N GLU A 27 1.67 -12.78 9.77
CA GLU A 27 1.76 -13.22 11.17
C GLU A 27 0.60 -14.15 11.60
N PHE A 28 -0.62 -13.92 11.11
CA PHE A 28 -1.79 -14.73 11.43
C PHE A 28 -1.84 -16.05 10.64
N PHE A 29 -1.47 -16.04 9.36
CA PHE A 29 -1.57 -17.22 8.48
C PHE A 29 -0.27 -18.02 8.39
N SER A 30 0.89 -17.45 8.74
CA SER A 30 2.18 -18.17 8.71
C SER A 30 2.49 -18.98 9.98
N ARG A 31 1.55 -19.15 10.91
CA ARG A 31 1.70 -20.08 12.06
C ARG A 31 1.95 -21.53 11.62
N ASP A 32 1.55 -21.87 10.39
CA ASP A 32 1.66 -23.21 9.82
C ASP A 32 2.84 -23.29 8.82
N GLY A 33 3.52 -22.16 8.55
CA GLY A 33 4.79 -22.07 7.81
C GLY A 33 4.71 -22.27 6.28
N VAL A 34 3.54 -22.55 5.71
CA VAL A 34 3.40 -22.80 4.26
C VAL A 34 2.20 -22.06 3.71
N PHE A 35 2.44 -20.91 3.07
CA PHE A 35 1.46 -20.34 2.16
C PHE A 35 1.48 -21.14 0.87
N GLY A 36 0.39 -21.85 0.56
CA GLY A 36 0.18 -22.32 -0.81
C GLY A 36 0.13 -21.11 -1.74
N GLY A 37 0.76 -21.18 -2.93
CA GLY A 37 0.80 -20.04 -3.86
C GLY A 37 -0.58 -19.45 -4.18
N ALA A 38 -1.63 -20.27 -4.15
CA ALA A 38 -3.02 -19.84 -4.29
C ALA A 38 -3.58 -19.11 -3.06
N GLU A 39 -3.23 -19.54 -1.83
CA GLU A 39 -3.65 -18.92 -0.57
C GLU A 39 -2.96 -17.57 -0.34
N ALA A 40 -1.69 -17.47 -0.77
CA ALA A 40 -0.96 -16.21 -0.79
C ALA A 40 -1.65 -15.22 -1.72
N LEU A 41 -1.98 -15.62 -2.94
CA LEU A 41 -2.67 -14.75 -3.88
C LEU A 41 -4.08 -14.37 -3.39
N ALA A 42 -4.84 -15.32 -2.84
CA ALA A 42 -6.18 -15.06 -2.31
C ALA A 42 -6.16 -14.07 -1.12
N THR A 43 -5.09 -14.08 -0.33
CA THR A 43 -4.92 -13.19 0.83
C THR A 43 -4.32 -11.85 0.45
N PHE A 44 -3.24 -11.82 -0.34
CA PHE A 44 -2.51 -10.59 -0.66
C PHE A 44 -3.14 -9.74 -1.77
N VAL A 45 -4.00 -10.30 -2.64
CA VAL A 45 -4.73 -9.54 -3.66
C VAL A 45 -5.79 -8.59 -3.05
N PRO A 46 -6.65 -8.99 -2.10
CA PRO A 46 -7.66 -8.10 -1.55
C PRO A 46 -7.13 -7.07 -0.54
N LEU A 47 -6.02 -7.32 0.16
CA LEU A 47 -5.51 -6.44 1.23
C LEU A 47 -5.14 -5.02 0.77
N PRO A 48 -4.42 -4.81 -0.34
CA PRO A 48 -4.15 -3.47 -0.87
C PRO A 48 -5.43 -2.73 -1.28
N LEU A 49 -6.42 -3.46 -1.83
CA LEU A 49 -7.72 -2.89 -2.16
C LEU A 49 -8.42 -2.40 -0.89
N LEU A 50 -8.38 -3.20 0.17
CA LEU A 50 -8.96 -2.88 1.47
C LEU A 50 -8.29 -1.65 2.10
N ALA A 51 -6.95 -1.57 2.03
CA ALA A 51 -6.18 -0.41 2.47
C ALA A 51 -6.57 0.87 1.70
N ALA A 52 -6.67 0.79 0.37
CA ALA A 52 -7.09 1.91 -0.47
C ALA A 52 -8.53 2.37 -0.16
N LEU A 53 -9.44 1.42 0.10
CA LEU A 53 -10.83 1.70 0.48
C LEU A 53 -10.92 2.34 1.86
N LEU A 54 -10.22 1.80 2.86
CA LEU A 54 -10.16 2.36 4.22
C LEU A 54 -9.71 3.82 4.20
N VAL A 55 -8.61 4.11 3.49
CA VAL A 55 -8.09 5.47 3.37
C VAL A 55 -9.05 6.37 2.62
N SER A 56 -9.68 5.88 1.55
CA SER A 56 -10.62 6.68 0.74
C SER A 56 -11.93 7.00 1.47
N ILE A 57 -12.42 6.05 2.28
CA ILE A 57 -13.59 6.24 3.15
C ILE A 57 -13.24 7.18 4.30
N GLY A 58 -12.12 6.95 4.99
CA GLY A 58 -11.65 7.78 6.10
C GLY A 58 -11.42 9.24 5.69
N LEU A 59 -10.91 9.47 4.48
CA LEU A 59 -10.73 10.82 3.92
C LEU A 59 -11.98 11.38 3.23
N ARG A 60 -13.13 10.65 3.25
CA ARG A 60 -14.38 10.98 2.53
C ARG A 60 -14.17 11.33 1.06
N ARG A 61 -13.20 10.72 0.39
CA ARG A 61 -12.79 11.04 -0.98
C ARG A 61 -12.81 9.81 -1.88
N ARG A 62 -14.02 9.33 -2.20
CA ARG A 62 -14.24 8.19 -3.11
C ARG A 62 -13.59 8.36 -4.48
N ARG A 63 -13.47 9.60 -4.99
CA ARG A 63 -12.79 9.89 -6.28
C ARG A 63 -11.29 9.58 -6.27
N LEU A 64 -10.66 9.47 -5.09
CA LEU A 64 -9.26 9.08 -4.97
C LEU A 64 -9.07 7.55 -4.87
N ALA A 65 -10.14 6.78 -4.67
CA ALA A 65 -10.05 5.34 -4.45
C ALA A 65 -9.29 4.64 -5.57
N LEU A 66 -9.65 4.87 -6.83
CA LEU A 66 -8.96 4.27 -7.98
C LEU A 66 -7.46 4.60 -8.03
N ARG A 67 -7.07 5.84 -7.68
CA ARG A 67 -5.66 6.26 -7.65
C ARG A 67 -4.91 5.60 -6.49
N MET A 68 -5.54 5.54 -5.33
CA MET A 68 -4.97 4.92 -4.13
C MET A 68 -4.89 3.40 -4.28
N THR A 69 -5.81 2.75 -5.01
CA THR A 69 -5.71 1.33 -5.36
C THR A 69 -4.43 1.07 -6.16
N GLY A 70 -4.13 1.90 -7.16
CA GLY A 70 -2.87 1.82 -7.90
C GLY A 70 -1.64 1.94 -6.99
N VAL A 71 -1.63 2.93 -6.09
CA VAL A 71 -0.55 3.10 -5.10
C VAL A 71 -0.43 1.88 -4.19
N ALA A 72 -1.54 1.33 -3.71
CA ALA A 72 -1.54 0.17 -2.81
C ALA A 72 -0.94 -1.07 -3.49
N TYR A 73 -1.35 -1.37 -4.73
CA TYR A 73 -0.81 -2.51 -5.49
C TYR A 73 0.67 -2.32 -5.85
N LEU A 74 1.08 -1.11 -6.24
CA LEU A 74 2.51 -0.82 -6.47
C LEU A 74 3.34 -0.94 -5.18
N THR A 75 2.74 -0.58 -4.04
CA THR A 75 3.38 -0.72 -2.73
C THR A 75 3.49 -2.17 -2.30
N LEU A 76 2.51 -3.03 -2.65
CA LEU A 76 2.51 -4.47 -2.34
C LEU A 76 3.77 -5.19 -2.87
N ALA A 77 4.37 -4.69 -3.96
CA ALA A 77 5.63 -5.24 -4.47
C ALA A 77 6.79 -5.15 -3.45
N ILE A 78 6.76 -4.19 -2.51
CA ILE A 78 7.82 -3.99 -1.51
C ILE A 78 7.79 -5.06 -0.42
N PRO A 79 6.64 -5.35 0.24
CA PRO A 79 6.52 -6.51 1.11
C PRO A 79 6.81 -7.82 0.36
N LEU A 80 6.20 -8.03 -0.81
CA LEU A 80 6.28 -9.33 -1.49
C LEU A 80 7.64 -9.66 -2.08
N LEU A 81 8.37 -8.69 -2.67
CA LEU A 81 9.63 -8.95 -3.39
C LEU A 81 10.86 -8.34 -2.72
N GLY A 82 10.66 -7.49 -1.71
CA GLY A 82 11.72 -6.82 -0.98
C GLY A 82 11.91 -7.42 0.40
N ILE A 83 11.36 -6.71 1.39
CA ILE A 83 11.66 -6.96 2.80
C ILE A 83 10.90 -8.17 3.38
N GLY A 84 9.72 -8.53 2.86
CA GLY A 84 8.96 -9.69 3.36
C GLY A 84 9.62 -11.03 3.04
N MET A 85 10.26 -11.18 1.87
CA MET A 85 11.11 -12.35 1.57
C MET A 85 12.30 -12.48 2.53
N GLY A 86 12.76 -11.37 3.12
CA GLY A 86 13.84 -11.34 4.10
C GLY A 86 13.41 -11.60 5.54
N GLY A 87 12.13 -11.93 5.79
CA GLY A 87 11.60 -12.13 7.15
C GLY A 87 11.39 -10.83 7.92
N ALA A 88 11.02 -9.74 7.22
CA ALA A 88 10.78 -8.46 7.85
C ALA A 88 9.62 -8.51 8.86
N ASN A 89 9.87 -7.94 10.04
CA ASN A 89 8.84 -7.81 11.07
C ASN A 89 7.75 -6.79 10.66
N VAL A 90 6.65 -6.79 11.43
CA VAL A 90 5.49 -5.92 11.20
C VAL A 90 5.89 -4.45 11.03
N LEU A 91 6.78 -3.94 11.89
CA LEU A 91 7.21 -2.55 11.84
C LEU A 91 7.97 -2.22 10.55
N GLN A 92 8.88 -3.11 10.12
CA GLN A 92 9.63 -2.94 8.88
C GLN A 92 8.70 -2.96 7.67
N GLN A 93 7.70 -3.84 7.64
CA GLN A 93 6.71 -3.89 6.56
C GLN A 93 5.81 -2.64 6.52
N MET A 94 5.40 -2.12 7.68
CA MET A 94 4.67 -0.85 7.76
C MET A 94 5.50 0.32 7.23
N LEU A 95 6.78 0.40 7.61
CA LEU A 95 7.69 1.45 7.15
C LEU A 95 8.00 1.32 5.65
N GLY A 96 8.29 0.12 5.17
CA GLY A 96 8.47 -0.15 3.74
C GLY A 96 7.22 0.18 2.93
N GLY A 97 6.04 -0.16 3.48
CA GLY A 97 4.75 0.22 2.94
C GLY A 97 4.58 1.74 2.86
N ALA A 98 4.88 2.47 3.93
CA ALA A 98 4.78 3.94 3.96
C ALA A 98 5.73 4.60 2.95
N ILE A 99 6.97 4.11 2.84
CA ILE A 99 7.96 4.59 1.87
C ILE A 99 7.47 4.33 0.44
N GLY A 100 6.98 3.12 0.15
CA GLY A 100 6.38 2.78 -1.14
C GLY A 100 5.18 3.63 -1.48
N GLY A 101 4.26 3.80 -0.53
CA GLY A 101 3.08 4.64 -0.69
C GLY A 101 3.43 6.09 -1.00
N GLY A 102 4.45 6.63 -0.33
CA GLY A 102 4.98 7.96 -0.64
C GLY A 102 5.61 8.03 -2.03
N PHE A 103 6.49 7.07 -2.37
CA PHE A 103 7.20 7.02 -3.65
C PHE A 103 6.23 6.92 -4.83
N TRP A 104 5.33 5.93 -4.82
CA TRP A 104 4.33 5.74 -5.87
C TRP A 104 3.24 6.82 -5.83
N GLY A 105 2.90 7.29 -4.63
CA GLY A 105 1.99 8.41 -4.41
C GLY A 105 2.41 9.71 -5.08
N LEU A 106 3.72 9.91 -5.25
CA LEU A 106 4.28 11.09 -5.90
C LEU A 106 3.79 11.21 -7.35
N LEU A 107 3.67 10.09 -8.08
CA LEU A 107 3.14 10.04 -9.45
C LEU A 107 1.70 10.59 -9.55
N PHE A 108 0.91 10.41 -8.49
CA PHE A 108 -0.48 10.87 -8.43
C PHE A 108 -0.66 12.22 -7.75
N ALA A 109 0.29 12.61 -6.90
CA ALA A 109 0.28 13.87 -6.15
C ALA A 109 0.88 15.03 -6.94
N ILE A 110 1.79 14.76 -7.88
CA ILE A 110 2.31 15.74 -8.82
C ILE A 110 1.22 16.09 -9.83
N ARG A 111 0.77 17.34 -9.81
CA ARG A 111 0.13 17.93 -11.00
C ARG A 111 1.21 18.63 -11.81
N LEU A 112 1.42 18.16 -13.04
CA LEU A 112 2.13 18.97 -14.02
C LEU A 112 1.26 20.20 -14.27
N SER A 113 1.77 21.38 -13.92
CA SER A 113 1.15 22.63 -14.36
C SER A 113 1.19 22.57 -15.87
N ARG A 114 0.02 22.48 -16.53
CA ARG A 114 -0.04 22.80 -17.96
C ARG A 114 0.32 24.27 -18.04
N ALA A 115 1.57 24.55 -18.38
CA ALA A 115 1.98 25.84 -18.91
C ALA A 115 1.65 25.78 -20.40
N GLY A 116 0.85 26.73 -20.88
CA GLY A 116 0.35 26.82 -22.25
C GLY A 116 -1.16 26.71 -22.28
#